data_AF-A0A087TS86-F1
#
_entry.id   AF-A0A087TS86-F1
#
_cell.length_a   1.000
_cell.length_b   1.000
_cell.length_c   1.000
_cell.angle_alpha   90.00
_cell.angle_beta   90.00
_cell.angle_gamma   90.00
#
_symmetry.space_group_name_H-M   'P 1'
#
loop_
_entity.id
_entity.type
_entity.pdbx_description
1 polymer ?
#
loop_
_entity_poly.entity_id
_entity_poly.type
_entity_poly.pdbx_seq_one_letter_code
_entity_poly.pdbx_strand_id
1 'polypeptide(L)'
;MPSTLSHRGLRTSQPAIVFLWGYVKDRVFVPPMPKTIEELKVCICNALSSVTEQVLQNVWCEIGHRLDVVHVTKRSHIEHL
;
A
#
# COMPACT_ATOMS: atom_id res chain seq x y z
N MET A 1 14.01 -36.17 6.20
CA MET A 1 13.73 -34.78 6.62
C MET A 1 14.69 -33.87 5.89
N PRO A 2 14.18 -32.91 5.10
CA PRO A 2 14.47 -31.53 5.46
C PRO A 2 13.21 -30.65 5.40
N SER A 3 13.07 -29.85 6.45
CA SER A 3 12.06 -28.84 6.65
C SER A 3 12.32 -27.65 5.73
N THR A 4 11.41 -27.38 4.79
CA THR A 4 11.43 -26.15 3.98
C THR A 4 10.74 -25.04 4.76
N LEU A 5 11.50 -23.99 5.07
CA LEU A 5 11.04 -22.73 5.65
C LEU A 5 9.79 -22.21 4.91
N SER A 6 8.70 -22.10 5.65
CA SER A 6 7.52 -21.32 5.27
C SER A 6 7.87 -19.83 5.31
N HIS A 7 8.50 -19.34 4.24
CA HIS A 7 8.86 -17.93 4.06
C HIS A 7 7.82 -17.16 3.21
N ARG A 8 6.55 -17.59 3.21
CA ARG A 8 5.48 -16.89 2.48
C ARG A 8 4.18 -16.83 3.29
N GLY A 9 4.19 -16.04 4.34
CA GLY A 9 2.97 -15.64 5.07
C GLY A 9 2.68 -14.14 5.06
N LEU A 10 3.65 -13.28 4.73
CA LEU A 10 3.57 -11.84 4.99
C LEU A 10 3.84 -10.99 3.75
N ARG A 11 3.31 -11.40 2.60
CA ARG A 11 3.33 -10.60 1.36
C ARG A 11 1.92 -10.07 1.03
N THR A 12 1.15 -9.78 2.07
CA THR A 12 -0.26 -9.40 1.97
C THR A 12 -0.56 -8.08 2.69
N SER A 13 0.42 -7.23 2.96
CA SER A 13 0.20 -5.87 3.49
C SER A 13 0.54 -4.76 2.48
N GLN A 14 0.94 -5.13 1.26
CA GLN A 14 1.52 -4.19 0.30
C GLN A 14 0.54 -3.28 -0.47
N PRO A 15 -0.77 -3.57 -0.67
CA PRO A 15 -1.59 -2.72 -1.56
C PRO A 15 -1.91 -1.32 -1.05
N ALA A 16 -2.11 -1.16 0.25
CA ALA A 16 -2.21 0.15 0.90
C ALA A 16 -0.95 1.00 0.69
N ILE A 17 0.21 0.38 0.87
CA ILE A 17 1.52 1.02 0.69
C ILE A 17 1.75 1.33 -0.78
N VAL A 18 1.36 0.46 -1.70
CA VAL A 18 1.46 0.68 -3.16
C VAL A 18 0.55 1.83 -3.61
N PHE A 19 -0.68 1.91 -3.11
CA PHE A 19 -1.61 2.99 -3.42
C PHE A 19 -1.10 4.33 -2.91
N LEU A 20 -0.75 4.42 -1.62
CA LEU A 20 -0.24 5.65 -1.03
C LEU A 20 1.08 6.07 -1.67
N TRP A 21 1.95 5.11 -2.00
CA TRP A 21 3.18 5.40 -2.72
C TRP A 21 2.94 5.91 -4.14
N GLY A 22 1.95 5.36 -4.86
CA GLY A 22 1.47 5.91 -6.13
C GLY A 22 1.06 7.37 -5.99
N TYR A 23 0.18 7.65 -5.02
CA TYR A 23 -0.30 9.00 -4.72
C TYR A 23 0.84 10.00 -4.44
N VAL A 24 1.83 9.62 -3.62
CA VAL A 24 2.97 10.49 -3.30
C VAL A 24 3.82 10.76 -4.54
N LYS A 25 4.12 9.75 -5.36
CA LYS A 25 4.92 9.93 -6.57
C LYS A 25 4.25 10.88 -7.56
N ASP A 26 2.94 10.75 -7.74
CA ASP A 26 2.17 11.58 -8.68
C ASP A 26 2.16 13.06 -8.28
N ARG A 27 2.44 13.38 -7.01
CA ARG A 27 2.54 14.74 -6.48
C ARG A 27 3.97 15.27 -6.38
N VAL A 28 4.94 14.37 -6.18
CA VAL A 28 6.36 14.74 -6.10
C VAL A 28 6.97 14.99 -7.48
N PHE A 29 6.57 14.21 -8.50
CA PHE A 29 7.16 14.26 -9.85
C PHE A 29 6.31 15.04 -10.85
N VAL A 30 5.67 16.13 -10.40
CA VAL A 30 4.94 17.07 -11.27
C VAL A 30 5.93 18.12 -11.80
N PRO A 31 5.92 18.47 -13.11
CA PRO A 31 6.77 19.53 -13.65
C PRO A 31 6.51 20.91 -13.01
N PRO A 32 7.56 21.71 -12.74
CA PRO A 32 8.98 21.40 -12.91
C PRO A 32 9.48 20.43 -11.83
N MET A 33 10.22 19.41 -12.28
CA MET A 33 10.78 18.39 -11.40
C MET A 33 11.76 19.01 -10.38
N PRO A 34 11.73 18.61 -9.10
CA PRO A 34 12.75 19.03 -8.14
C PRO A 34 14.15 18.66 -8.64
N LYS A 35 15.07 19.64 -8.60
CA LYS A 35 16.46 19.53 -9.07
C LYS A 35 17.44 19.37 -7.92
N THR A 36 17.02 19.70 -6.70
CA THR A 36 17.85 19.58 -5.49
C THR A 36 17.19 18.66 -4.45
N ILE A 37 18.00 18.16 -3.53
CA ILE A 37 17.53 17.34 -2.41
C ILE A 37 16.56 18.14 -1.51
N GLU A 38 16.81 19.44 -1.33
CA GLU A 38 15.94 20.30 -0.52
C GLU A 38 14.58 20.53 -1.18
N GLU A 39 14.54 20.76 -2.49
CA GLU A 39 13.28 20.82 -3.25
C GLU A 39 12.51 19.49 -3.17
N LEU A 40 13.21 18.36 -3.28
CA LEU A 40 12.59 17.04 -3.16
C LEU A 40 11.96 16.83 -1.77
N LYS A 41 12.65 17.21 -0.70
CA LYS A 41 12.11 17.14 0.67
C LYS A 41 10.84 17.98 0.80
N VAL A 42 10.84 19.20 0.28
CA VAL A 42 9.66 20.09 0.29
C VAL A 42 8.50 19.47 -0.50
N CYS A 43 8.76 18.94 -1.71
CA CYS A 43 7.75 18.26 -2.51
C CYS A 43 7.14 17.05 -1.78
N ILE A 44 7.96 16.24 -1.09
CA ILE A 44 7.48 15.11 -0.29
C ILE A 44 6.60 15.60 0.87
N CYS A 45 7.04 16.61 1.62
CA CYS A 45 6.25 17.20 2.71
C CYS A 45 4.91 17.73 2.21
N ASN A 46 4.91 18.42 1.07
CA ASN A 46 3.68 18.94 0.44
C ASN A 46 2.77 17.81 -0.04
N ALA A 47 3.32 16.77 -0.66
CA ALA A 47 2.56 15.60 -1.11
C ALA A 47 1.86 14.90 0.07
N LEU A 48 2.59 14.70 1.17
CA LEU A 48 2.05 14.13 2.41
C LEU A 48 0.99 15.04 3.04
N SER A 49 1.21 16.35 3.05
CA SER A 49 0.25 17.33 3.58
C SER A 49 -1.01 17.43 2.72
N SER A 50 -0.93 17.05 1.45
CA SER A 50 -2.06 17.00 0.53
C SER A 50 -2.91 15.73 0.65
N VAL A 51 -2.52 14.78 1.51
CA VAL A 51 -3.32 13.56 1.76
C VAL A 51 -4.63 13.99 2.41
N THR A 52 -5.73 13.77 1.69
CA THR A 52 -7.07 14.08 2.19
C THR A 52 -7.66 12.89 2.94
N GLU A 53 -8.73 13.13 3.70
CA GLU A 53 -9.50 12.06 4.32
C GLU A 53 -9.97 11.02 3.29
N GLN A 54 -10.36 11.45 2.09
CA GLN A 54 -10.75 10.55 1.01
C GLN A 54 -9.62 9.59 0.60
N VAL A 55 -8.37 10.08 0.52
CA VAL A 55 -7.21 9.23 0.20
C VAL A 55 -7.00 8.20 1.31
N LEU A 56 -7.16 8.59 2.56
CA LEU A 56 -7.08 7.67 3.71
C LEU A 56 -8.21 6.64 3.71
N GLN A 57 -9.44 7.05 3.41
CA GLN A 57 -10.59 6.15 3.27
C GLN A 57 -10.37 5.13 2.15
N ASN A 58 -9.81 5.56 1.02
CA ASN A 58 -9.48 4.64 -0.08
C ASN A 58 -8.41 3.62 0.32
N VAL A 59 -7.36 4.05 1.03
CA VAL A 59 -6.35 3.15 1.61
C VAL A 59 -6.99 2.16 2.56
N TRP A 60 -7.88 2.62 3.44
CA TRP A 60 -8.57 1.77 4.40
C TRP A 60 -9.49 0.76 3.71
N CYS A 61 -10.21 1.17 2.67
CA CYS A 61 -11.06 0.30 1.86
C CYS A 61 -10.25 -0.80 1.18
N GLU A 62 -9.09 -0.48 0.60
CA GLU A 62 -8.20 -1.47 -0.01
C GLU A 62 -7.67 -2.49 1.01
N ILE A 63 -7.36 -2.04 2.24
CA ILE A 63 -7.00 -2.96 3.33
C ILE A 63 -8.18 -3.88 3.67
N GLY A 64 -9.38 -3.31 3.82
CA GLY A 64 -10.60 -4.04 4.15
C GLY A 64 -10.96 -5.09 3.09
N HIS A 65 -10.97 -4.71 1.82
CA HIS A 65 -11.21 -5.61 0.70
C HIS A 65 -10.27 -6.82 0.73
N ARG A 66 -8.99 -6.60 1.03
CA ARG A 66 -8.04 -7.71 1.05
C ARG A 66 -8.14 -8.59 2.27
N LEU A 67 -8.48 -8.02 3.43
CA LEU A 67 -8.80 -8.82 4.60
C LEU A 67 -10.02 -9.70 4.32
N ASP A 68 -11.02 -9.18 3.61
CA ASP A 68 -12.20 -9.92 3.17
C ASP A 68 -11.83 -11.04 2.19
N VAL A 69 -11.07 -10.75 1.13
CA VAL A 69 -10.58 -11.77 0.18
C VAL A 69 -9.79 -12.87 0.88
N VAL A 70 -8.89 -12.52 1.81
CA VAL A 70 -8.13 -13.49 2.60
C VAL A 70 -9.06 -14.32 3.49
N HIS A 71 -10.06 -13.70 4.10
CA HIS A 71 -11.04 -14.39 4.94
C HIS A 71 -11.87 -15.40 4.15
N VAL A 72 -12.44 -14.98 3.02
CA VAL A 72 -13.24 -15.82 2.12
C VAL A 72 -12.40 -16.98 1.60
N THR A 73 -11.17 -16.71 1.14
CA THR A 73 -10.28 -17.76 0.62
C THR A 73 -9.93 -18.77 1.71
N LYS A 74 -9.59 -18.30 2.93
CA LYS A 74 -9.28 -19.20 4.05
C LYS A 74 -10.49 -20.03 4.51
N ARG A 75 -11.71 -19.49 4.45
CA ARG A 75 -12.93 -20.27 4.73
C ARG A 75 -13.25 -21.29 3.63
N SER A 76 -13.06 -20.95 2.36
CA SER A 76 -13.25 -21.89 1.25
C SER A 76 -12.35 -23.13 1.33
N HIS A 77 -11.16 -22.99 1.91
CA HIS A 77 -10.26 -24.11 2.18
C HIS A 77 -10.68 -24.97 3.38
N ILE A 78 -11.55 -24.49 4.26
CA ILE A 78 -12.04 -25.20 5.44
C ILE A 78 -13.37 -25.91 5.15
N GLU A 79 -14.21 -25.35 4.26
CA GLU A 79 -15.53 -25.91 3.92
C GLU A 79 -15.48 -27.10 2.93
N HIS A 80 -14.30 -27.46 2.44
CA HIS A 80 -14.06 -28.64 1.58
C HIS A 80 -13.55 -29.88 2.38
N LEU A 81 -13.88 -29.98 3.66
CA LEU A 81 -13.62 -31.15 4.53
C LEU A 81 -14.89 -31.95 4.80
#